data_AF-A0A6G9VMN9-F1
#
_entry.id   AF-A0A6G9VMN9-F1
#
_cell.length_a   1.000
_cell.length_b   1.000
_cell.length_c   1.000
_cell.angle_alpha   90.00
_cell.angle_beta   90.00
_cell.angle_gamma   90.00
#
_symmetry.space_group_name_H-M   'P 1'
#
loop_
_entity.id
_entity.type
_entity.pdbx_description
1 polymer ?
#
loop_
_entity_poly.entity_id
_entity_poly.type
_entity_poly.pdbx_seq_one_letter_code
_entity_poly.pdbx_strand_id
1 'polypeptide(L)' 'MLIDRISNLENEVKAMKTILLKLPTWFPLTSEFAQEHHMSMNGLRKWCLKNLHPDSFVKRGRFWYIHKSEIANVRPNIV' A
#
# COMPACT_ATOMS: atom_id res chain seq x y z
N MET A 1 23.55 24.72 8.66
CA MET A 1 24.59 23.66 8.66
C MET A 1 24.14 22.50 9.55
N LEU A 2 24.08 21.27 9.00
CA LEU A 2 23.65 19.99 9.59
C LEU A 2 22.34 19.95 10.40
N ILE A 3 22.22 20.75 11.46
CA ILE A 3 20.99 20.93 12.25
C ILE A 3 19.83 21.35 11.34
N ASP A 4 20.03 22.32 10.45
CA ASP A 4 18.98 22.74 9.50
C ASP A 4 18.56 21.62 8.54
N ARG A 5 19.49 20.71 8.16
CA ARG A 5 19.17 19.55 7.31
C ARG A 5 18.37 18.51 8.09
N ILE A 6 18.71 18.28 9.36
CA ILE A 6 17.96 17.37 10.24
C ILE A 6 16.55 17.91 10.46
N SER A 7 16.42 19.19 10.81
CA SER A 7 15.12 19.84 11.00
C SER A 7 14.25 19.79 9.74
N ASN A 8 14.85 19.97 8.55
CA ASN A 8 14.11 19.83 7.30
C ASN A 8 13.62 18.39 7.06
N LEU A 9 14.47 17.39 7.30
CA LEU A 9 14.07 15.98 7.18
C LEU A 9 12.96 15.61 8.17
N GLU A 10 13.03 16.10 9.41
CA GLU A 10 11.98 15.89 10.41
C GLU A 10 10.64 16.50 9.97
N ASN A 11 10.69 17.70 9.38
CA ASN A 11 9.51 18.38 8.85
C ASN A 11 8.91 17.63 7.66
N GLU A 12 9.74 17.12 6.74
CA GLU A 12 9.29 16.31 5.61
C GLU A 12 8.64 14.99 6.08
N VAL A 13 9.26 14.30 7.04
CA VAL A 13 8.68 13.08 7.64
C VAL A 13 7.36 13.39 8.34
N LYS A 14 7.25 14.52 9.06
CA LYS A 14 6.01 14.95 9.70
C LYS A 14 4.92 15.25 8.67
N ALA A 15 5.26 15.90 7.56
CA ALA A 15 4.35 16.15 6.46
C ALA A 15 3.86 14.84 5.83
N MET A 16 4.76 13.90 5.55
CA MET A 16 4.42 12.56 5.02
C MET A 16 3.49 11.80 5.96
N LYS A 17 3.80 11.74 7.26
CA LYS A 17 2.92 11.11 8.26
C LYS A 17 1.53 11.73 8.28
N THR A 18 1.45 13.05 8.19
CA THR A 18 0.18 13.79 8.16
C THR A 18 -0.63 13.45 6.91
N ILE A 19 0.02 13.33 5.75
CA ILE A 19 -0.64 12.93 4.50
C ILE A 19 -1.15 11.48 4.59
N LEU A 20 -0.33 10.55 5.09
CA LEU A 20 -0.70 9.15 5.27
C LEU A 20 -1.90 8.95 6.22
N LEU A 21 -2.06 9.83 7.21
CA LEU A 21 -3.24 9.82 8.09
C LEU A 21 -4.51 10.26 7.37
N LYS A 22 -4.41 11.15 6.39
CA LYS A 22 -5.56 11.64 5.59
C LYS A 22 -5.97 10.67 4.49
N LEU A 23 -5.10 9.73 4.12
CA LEU A 23 -5.42 8.73 3.12
C LEU A 23 -6.52 7.77 3.61
N PRO A 24 -7.41 7.31 2.71
CA PRO A 24 -8.36 6.25 3.01
C PRO A 24 -7.66 5.05 3.64
N THR A 25 -8.34 4.41 4.60
CA THR A 25 -7.80 3.22 5.25
C THR A 25 -7.81 2.00 4.30
N TRP A 26 -8.72 2.03 3.32
CA TRP A 26 -8.99 0.94 2.40
C TRP A 26 -8.88 1.41 0.96
N PHE A 27 -8.06 0.72 0.17
CA PHE A 27 -7.85 1.02 -1.23
C PHE A 27 -8.43 -0.09 -2.10
N PRO A 28 -9.22 0.23 -3.13
CA PRO A 28 -9.69 -0.79 -4.07
C PRO A 28 -8.49 -1.35 -4.84
N LEU A 29 -8.53 -2.65 -5.09
CA LEU A 29 -7.56 -3.31 -5.96
C LEU A 29 -7.84 -2.88 -7.40
N THR A 30 -6.87 -2.22 -8.05
CA THR A 30 -7.02 -1.72 -9.42
C THR A 30 -6.04 -2.38 -10.38
N SER A 31 -6.35 -2.31 -11.68
CA SER A 31 -5.49 -2.78 -12.75
C SER A 31 -4.12 -2.13 -12.73
N GLU A 32 -4.09 -0.83 -12.45
CA GLU A 32 -2.88 -0.02 -12.41
C GLU A 32 -1.98 -0.50 -11.27
N PHE A 33 -2.55 -0.71 -10.08
CA PHE A 33 -1.80 -1.25 -8.94
C PHE A 33 -1.24 -2.65 -9.23
N ALA A 34 -2.00 -3.52 -9.90
CA ALA A 34 -1.48 -4.81 -10.34
C ALA A 34 -0.30 -4.67 -11.31
N GLN A 35 -0.38 -3.74 -12.26
CA GLN A 35 0.68 -3.46 -13.22
C GLN A 35 1.94 -2.90 -12.57
N GLU A 36 1.81 -2.00 -11.60
CA GLU A 36 2.93 -1.45 -10.80
C GLU A 36 3.73 -2.55 -10.11
N HIS A 37 3.06 -3.64 -9.72
CA HIS A 37 3.69 -4.81 -9.09
C HIS A 37 4.00 -5.94 -10.08
N HIS A 38 3.95 -5.69 -11.39
CA HIS A 38 4.21 -6.67 -12.44
C HIS A 38 3.33 -7.93 -12.37
N MET A 39 2.08 -7.77 -11.92
CA MET A 39 1.10 -8.85 -11.80
C MET A 39 -0.15 -8.61 -12.66
N SER A 40 -0.86 -9.68 -13.01
CA SER A 40 -2.26 -9.56 -13.44
C SER A 40 -3.18 -9.31 -12.24
N MET A 41 -4.36 -8.73 -12.46
CA MET A 41 -5.37 -8.58 -11.40
C MET A 41 -5.69 -9.88 -10.66
N ASN A 42 -5.74 -10.99 -11.40
CA ASN A 42 -5.95 -12.32 -10.82
C ASN A 42 -4.74 -12.81 -10.02
N GLY A 43 -3.53 -12.55 -10.52
CA GLY A 43 -2.28 -12.86 -9.82
C GLY A 43 -2.18 -12.10 -8.50
N LEU A 44 -2.40 -10.78 -8.53
CA LEU A 44 -2.37 -9.94 -7.35
C LEU A 44 -3.41 -10.35 -6.32
N ARG A 45 -4.66 -10.60 -6.73
CA ARG A 45 -5.70 -11.09 -5.80
C ARG A 45 -5.30 -12.41 -5.12
N LYS A 46 -4.76 -13.37 -5.88
CA LYS A 46 -4.29 -14.65 -5.33
C LYS A 46 -3.12 -14.43 -4.37
N TRP A 47 -2.21 -13.53 -4.71
CA TRP A 47 -1.09 -13.17 -3.85
C TRP A 47 -1.57 -12.56 -2.53
N CYS A 48 -2.50 -11.59 -2.58
CA CYS A 48 -3.06 -10.96 -1.38
C CYS A 48 -3.76 -11.98 -0.47
N LEU A 49 -4.57 -12.88 -1.04
CA LEU A 49 -5.23 -13.95 -0.28
C LEU A 49 -4.26 -14.92 0.40
N LYS A 50 -3.06 -15.10 -0.17
CA LYS A 50 -2.04 -16.02 0.36
C LYS A 50 -1.15 -15.37 1.41
N ASN A 51 -0.81 -14.09 1.24
CA ASN A 51 0.27 -13.45 1.98
C ASN A 51 -0.20 -12.38 2.98
N LEU A 52 -1.43 -11.86 2.83
CA LEU A 52 -1.95 -10.84 3.74
C LEU A 52 -2.87 -11.46 4.79
N HIS A 53 -2.92 -10.83 5.97
CA HIS A 53 -3.90 -11.21 6.98
C HIS A 53 -5.34 -11.00 6.43
N PRO A 54 -6.31 -11.88 6.75
CA PRO A 54 -7.69 -11.74 6.27
C PRO A 54 -8.32 -10.37 6.61
N ASP A 55 -7.96 -9.80 7.77
CA ASP A 55 -8.43 -8.47 8.18
C ASP A 55 -7.77 -7.31 7.42
N SER A 56 -6.73 -7.57 6.65
CA SER A 56 -6.04 -6.58 5.84
C SER A 56 -6.41 -6.66 4.35
N PHE A 57 -7.17 -7.68 3.94
CA PHE A 57 -7.61 -7.86 2.56
C PHE A 57 -9.03 -8.42 2.47
N VAL A 58 -9.98 -7.58 2.07
CA VAL A 58 -11.42 -7.89 2.17
C VAL A 58 -12.14 -7.64 0.85
N LYS A 59 -13.20 -8.41 0.61
CA LYS A 59 -14.13 -8.17 -0.50
C LYS A 59 -15.30 -7.32 -0.02
N ARG A 60 -15.61 -6.21 -0.69
CA ARG A 60 -16.80 -5.39 -0.44
C ARG A 60 -17.55 -5.17 -1.75
N GLY A 61 -18.73 -5.79 -1.87
CA GLY A 61 -19.48 -5.82 -3.12
C GLY A 61 -18.69 -6.50 -4.25
N ARG A 62 -18.55 -5.79 -5.38
CA ARG A 62 -17.82 -6.29 -6.56
C ARG A 62 -16.30 -6.13 -6.48
N PHE A 63 -15.79 -5.34 -5.53
CA PHE A 63 -14.38 -4.98 -5.46
C PHE A 63 -13.66 -5.64 -4.28
N TRP A 64 -12.36 -5.84 -4.45
CA TRP A 64 -11.44 -6.21 -3.39
C TRP A 64 -10.74 -4.97 -2.87
N TYR A 65 -10.49 -4.93 -1.57
CA TYR A 65 -9.86 -3.82 -0.89
C TYR A 65 -8.66 -4.30 -0.09
N ILE A 66 -7.57 -3.55 -0.18
CA ILE A 66 -6.35 -3.73 0.60
C ILE A 66 -6.27 -2.64 1.68
N HIS A 67 -5.90 -3.03 2.89
CA HIS A 67 -5.66 -2.09 3.98
C HIS A 67 -4.36 -1.32 3.73
N LYS A 68 -4.34 -0.02 4.05
CA LYS A 68 -3.21 0.86 3.73
C LYS A 68 -1.86 0.41 4.32
N SER A 69 -1.88 -0.32 5.43
CA SER A 69 -0.66 -0.89 6.05
C SER A 69 0.05 -1.91 5.18
N GLU A 70 -0.68 -2.58 4.27
CA GLU A 70 -0.13 -3.67 3.46
C GLU A 70 0.37 -3.23 2.08
N ILE A 71 0.08 -1.99 1.66
CA ILE A 71 0.41 -1.53 0.31
C ILE A 71 1.92 -1.68 0.02
N ALA A 72 2.76 -1.29 0.98
CA ALA A 72 4.22 -1.40 0.85
C ALA A 72 4.75 -2.86 0.95
N ASN A 73 3.93 -3.79 1.41
CA ASN A 73 4.29 -5.20 1.55
C ASN A 73 4.00 -6.01 0.29
N VAL A 74 3.19 -5.47 -0.64
CA VAL A 74 2.90 -6.13 -1.92
C VAL A 74 4.17 -6.18 -2.75
N ARG A 75 4.64 -7.39 -3.06
CA ARG A 75 5.84 -7.61 -3.87
C ARG A 75 5.61 -8.72 -4.88
N PRO A 76 6.10 -8.57 -6.12
CA PRO A 76 6.17 -9.68 -7.06
C PRO A 76 6.95 -10.84 -6.41
N ASN A 77 6.41 -12.05 -6.52
CA ASN A 77 7.24 -13.23 -6.37
C ASN A 77 8.20 -13.22 -7.56
N ILE A 78 9.42 -12.76 -7.36
CA ILE A 78 10.52 -13.03 -8.28
C ILE A 78 10.79 -14.52 -8.11
N VAL A 79 10.28 -15.33 -9.02
CA VAL A 79 10.62 -16.76 -9.17
C VAL A 79 11.79 -16.85 -10.13
#